data_AF-T1BID5-F1
#
_entry.id   AF-T1BID5-F1
#
_cell.length_a   1.000
_cell.length_b   1.000
_cell.length_c   1.000
_cell.angle_alpha   90.00
_cell.angle_beta   90.00
_cell.angle_gamma   90.00
#
_symmetry.space_group_name_H-M   'P 1'
#
loop_
_entity.id
_entity.type
_entity.pdbx_description
1 polymer ?
#
loop_
_entity_poly.entity_id
_entity_poly.type
_entity_poly.pdbx_seq_one_letter_code
_entity_poly.pdbx_strand_id
1 'polypeptide(L)'
;MERTIDLLRTKYLRAAIRYEGIQRVEAFPVPEAALREAVLNAVIHKDYARGAPIQISVYDNTLMLWNPGELPQHWTVAKLKGKHASHPFNPDIANAFFRAGQIEAWGRGIERIVEACREAGTPAPDLRYEPTGLWLEFRFPALAVAAGATP
;
A
#
# COMPACT_ATOMS: atom_id res chain seq x y z
N MET A 1 4.42 -12.32 4.68
CA MET A 1 3.71 -11.02 4.63
C MET A 1 4.02 -10.19 5.86
N GLU A 2 3.68 -10.63 7.07
CA GLU A 2 3.90 -9.87 8.32
C GLU A 2 5.35 -9.42 8.47
N ARG A 3 6.31 -10.34 8.30
CA ARG A 3 7.74 -10.00 8.30
C ARG A 3 8.14 -8.92 7.29
N THR A 4 7.48 -8.83 6.14
CA THR A 4 7.73 -7.78 5.14
C THR A 4 7.22 -6.43 5.62
N ILE A 5 6.02 -6.39 6.20
CA ILE A 5 5.43 -5.18 6.78
C ILE A 5 6.29 -4.68 7.94
N ASP A 6 6.69 -5.60 8.84
CA ASP A 6 7.56 -5.28 9.97
C ASP A 6 8.90 -4.72 9.52
N LEU A 7 9.52 -5.35 8.51
CA LEU A 7 10.79 -4.90 7.96
C LEU A 7 10.68 -3.50 7.36
N LEU A 8 9.61 -3.24 6.58
CA LEU A 8 9.36 -1.93 5.99
C LEU A 8 9.19 -0.87 7.06
N ARG A 9 8.38 -1.13 8.08
CA ARG A 9 8.15 -0.18 9.18
C ARG A 9 9.38 0.05 10.04
N THR A 10 10.11 -1.00 10.40
CA THR A 10 11.20 -0.89 11.38
C THR A 10 12.51 -0.43 10.78
N LYS A 11 12.77 -0.74 9.49
CA LYS A 11 14.08 -0.47 8.88
C LYS A 11 14.06 0.56 7.76
N TYR A 12 12.94 0.69 7.04
CA TYR A 12 12.92 1.48 5.79
C TYR A 12 12.01 2.71 5.86
N LEU A 13 10.96 2.68 6.70
CA LEU A 13 10.09 3.83 6.94
C LEU A 13 10.55 4.55 8.22
N ARG A 14 10.84 5.85 8.08
CA ARG A 14 11.12 6.70 9.24
C ARG A 14 9.81 7.22 9.82
N ALA A 15 9.48 6.81 11.04
CA ALA A 15 8.36 7.40 11.76
C ALA A 15 8.69 8.86 12.12
N ALA A 16 7.78 9.78 11.82
CA ALA A 16 7.78 11.10 12.41
C ALA A 16 7.29 11.00 13.87
N ILE A 17 7.83 11.82 14.75
CA ILE A 17 7.40 11.87 16.15
C ILE A 17 6.32 12.95 16.27
N ARG A 18 5.13 12.57 16.71
CA ARG A 18 4.03 13.47 17.08
C ARG A 18 3.70 13.31 18.56
N TYR A 19 3.18 14.36 19.18
CA TYR A 19 2.69 14.32 20.56
C TYR A 19 1.18 14.48 20.58
N GLU A 20 0.49 13.58 21.29
CA GLU A 20 -0.92 13.70 21.63
C GLU A 20 -1.04 13.79 23.15
N GLY A 21 -1.19 15.01 23.66
CA GLY A 21 -1.06 15.29 25.10
C GLY A 21 0.36 15.00 25.60
N ILE A 22 0.47 14.12 26.61
CA ILE A 22 1.77 13.64 27.14
C ILE A 22 2.31 12.41 26.39
N GLN A 23 1.53 11.82 25.48
CA GLN A 23 1.89 10.57 24.80
C GLN A 23 2.65 10.88 23.51
N ARG A 24 3.80 10.23 23.36
CA ARG A 24 4.57 10.22 22.11
C ARG A 24 3.95 9.19 21.16
N VAL A 25 3.54 9.63 19.98
CA VAL A 25 2.96 8.79 18.93
C VAL A 25 3.90 8.78 17.72
N GLU A 26 4.24 7.58 17.26
CA GLU A 26 5.00 7.38 16.03
C GLU A 26 4.04 7.43 14.82
N ALA A 27 4.19 8.48 14.00
CA ALA A 27 3.43 8.67 12.78
C ALA A 27 4.24 8.20 11.58
N PHE A 28 3.89 7.03 11.03
CA PHE A 28 4.52 6.51 9.82
C PHE A 28 4.01 7.24 8.57
N PRO A 29 4.87 7.47 7.55
CA PRO A 29 4.47 8.17 6.34
C PRO A 29 3.51 7.35 5.45
N VAL A 30 3.41 6.04 5.70
CA VAL A 30 2.43 5.14 5.08
C VAL A 30 1.70 4.40 6.21
N PRO A 31 0.36 4.46 6.28
CA PRO A 31 -0.40 3.75 7.30
C PRO A 31 -0.22 2.24 7.19
N GLU A 32 -0.20 1.55 8.33
CA GLU A 32 -0.04 0.10 8.35
C GLU A 32 -1.15 -0.63 7.57
N ALA A 33 -2.40 -0.18 7.71
CA ALA A 33 -3.54 -0.75 6.99
C ALA A 33 -3.37 -0.61 5.46
N ALA A 34 -2.93 0.56 5.00
CA ALA A 34 -2.64 0.83 3.59
C ALA A 34 -1.50 -0.05 3.07
N LEU A 35 -0.41 -0.17 3.84
CA LEU A 35 0.75 -0.98 3.47
C LEU A 35 0.41 -2.48 3.42
N ARG A 36 -0.34 -2.97 4.40
CA ARG A 36 -0.79 -4.37 4.46
C ARG A 36 -1.63 -4.72 3.26
N GLU A 37 -2.62 -3.90 2.94
CA GLU A 37 -3.52 -4.09 1.81
C GLU A 37 -2.76 -4.01 0.47
N ALA A 38 -1.81 -3.08 0.33
CA ALA A 38 -0.94 -2.99 -0.83
C ALA A 38 -0.11 -4.26 -1.07
N VAL A 39 0.50 -4.81 -0.02
CA VAL A 39 1.29 -6.05 -0.10
C VAL A 39 0.39 -7.25 -0.39
N LEU A 40 -0.79 -7.34 0.22
CA LEU A 40 -1.77 -8.40 -0.06
C LEU A 40 -2.19 -8.38 -1.53
N ASN A 41 -2.59 -7.21 -2.03
CA ASN A 41 -2.98 -7.05 -3.43
C ASN A 41 -1.82 -7.42 -4.37
N ALA A 42 -0.60 -7.04 -4.04
CA ALA A 42 0.57 -7.45 -4.82
C ALA A 42 0.75 -8.97 -4.86
N VAL A 43 0.58 -9.68 -3.74
CA VAL A 43 0.69 -11.15 -3.71
C VAL A 43 -0.46 -11.81 -4.50
N ILE A 44 -1.69 -11.35 -4.30
CA ILE A 44 -2.89 -11.92 -4.93
C ILE A 44 -2.89 -11.72 -6.45
N HIS A 45 -2.41 -10.57 -6.92
CA HIS A 45 -2.47 -10.20 -8.33
C HIS A 45 -1.17 -10.44 -9.10
N LYS A 46 -0.13 -10.98 -8.46
CA LYS A 46 1.15 -11.27 -9.12
C LYS A 46 0.97 -12.30 -10.24
N ASP A 47 1.55 -12.02 -11.41
CA ASP A 47 1.82 -13.07 -12.39
C ASP A 47 2.99 -13.93 -11.90
N TYR A 48 2.67 -15.15 -11.46
CA TYR A 48 3.68 -16.12 -11.00
C TYR A 48 4.41 -16.82 -12.14
N ALA A 49 3.89 -16.78 -13.37
CA ALA A 49 4.53 -17.38 -14.55
C ALA A 49 5.71 -16.53 -15.06
N ARG A 50 5.66 -15.20 -14.89
CA ARG A 50 6.71 -14.26 -15.37
C ARG A 50 8.04 -14.33 -14.63
N GLY A 51 8.16 -15.06 -13.52
CA GLY A 51 9.40 -15.17 -12.74
C GLY A 51 9.89 -13.88 -12.05
N ALA A 52 9.40 -12.71 -12.46
CA ALA A 52 9.74 -11.43 -11.85
C ALA A 52 9.20 -11.34 -10.39
N PRO A 53 10.01 -10.85 -9.43
CA PRO A 53 9.56 -10.65 -8.06
C PRO A 53 8.71 -9.37 -7.94
N ILE A 54 7.96 -9.26 -6.84
CA ILE A 54 7.38 -7.99 -6.41
C ILE A 54 8.55 -7.09 -5.98
N GLN A 55 8.60 -5.86 -6.49
CA GLN A 55 9.66 -4.91 -6.16
C GLN A 55 9.10 -3.85 -5.22
N ILE A 56 9.80 -3.61 -4.11
CA ILE A 56 9.45 -2.55 -3.15
C ILE A 56 10.68 -1.68 -2.98
N SER A 57 10.56 -0.42 -3.39
CA SER A 57 11.63 0.57 -3.33
C SER A 57 11.22 1.67 -2.35
N VAL A 58 12.12 2.01 -1.42
CA VAL A 58 11.87 3.07 -0.44
C VAL A 58 12.92 4.16 -0.65
N TYR A 59 12.45 5.35 -0.97
CA TYR A 59 13.22 6.57 -1.15
C TYR A 59 12.93 7.54 0.01
N ASP A 60 13.67 8.64 0.09
CA ASP A 60 13.50 9.61 1.17
C ASP A 60 12.10 10.23 1.24
N ASN A 61 11.40 10.30 0.10
CA ASN A 61 10.09 10.95 -0.01
C ASN A 61 8.98 10.05 -0.56
N THR A 62 9.28 8.78 -0.90
CA THR A 62 8.32 7.91 -1.60
C THR A 62 8.57 6.44 -1.30
N LEU A 63 7.50 5.68 -1.07
CA LEU A 63 7.51 4.21 -1.16
C LEU A 63 6.85 3.79 -2.46
N MET A 64 7.55 3.00 -3.27
CA MET A 64 7.06 2.49 -4.55
C MET A 64 6.95 0.97 -4.47
N LEU A 65 5.79 0.45 -4.86
CA LEU A 65 5.55 -0.98 -5.01
C LEU A 65 5.24 -1.26 -6.48
N TRP A 66 6.01 -2.15 -7.09
CA TRP A 66 5.75 -2.67 -8.43
C TRP A 66 5.41 -4.15 -8.40
N ASN A 67 4.39 -4.49 -9.18
CA ASN A 67 3.90 -5.84 -9.32
C ASN A 67 3.84 -6.22 -10.81
N PRO A 68 4.36 -7.40 -11.22
CA PRO A 68 4.29 -7.88 -12.60
C PRO A 68 2.89 -8.40 -12.98
N GLY A 69 1.83 -7.90 -12.34
CA GLY A 69 0.45 -8.30 -12.56
C GLY A 69 -0.18 -7.57 -13.74
N GLU A 70 -1.17 -8.23 -14.35
CA GLU A 70 -1.95 -7.69 -15.45
C GLU A 70 -3.35 -7.29 -14.96
N LEU A 71 -3.90 -6.23 -15.54
CA LEU A 71 -5.29 -5.87 -15.30
C LEU A 71 -6.21 -6.78 -16.12
N PRO A 72 -7.41 -7.13 -15.59
CA PRO A 72 -8.41 -7.82 -16.39
C PRO A 72 -8.72 -7.07 -17.69
N GLN A 73 -9.16 -7.79 -18.71
CA GLN A 73 -9.46 -7.20 -20.01
C GLN A 73 -10.42 -6.01 -19.86
N HIS A 74 -10.11 -4.89 -20.52
CA HIS A 74 -10.85 -3.62 -20.49
C HIS A 74 -10.83 -2.85 -19.15
N TRP A 75 -10.04 -3.29 -18.16
CA TRP A 75 -9.87 -2.52 -16.94
C TRP A 75 -8.85 -1.39 -17.12
N THR A 76 -9.14 -0.26 -16.49
CA THR A 76 -8.26 0.90 -16.43
C THR A 76 -7.91 1.20 -14.98
N VAL A 77 -6.85 1.98 -14.75
CA VAL A 77 -6.54 2.50 -13.41
C VAL A 77 -7.72 3.28 -12.83
N ALA A 78 -8.47 4.02 -13.67
CA ALA A 78 -9.67 4.73 -13.24
C ALA A 78 -10.76 3.76 -12.74
N LYS A 79 -10.91 2.59 -13.39
CA LYS A 79 -11.85 1.56 -12.94
C LYS A 79 -11.45 0.97 -11.59
N LEU A 80 -10.15 0.73 -11.35
CA LEU A 80 -9.62 0.25 -10.07
C LEU A 80 -9.84 1.21 -8.90
N LYS A 81 -9.84 2.52 -9.17
CA LYS A 81 -10.11 3.55 -8.16
C LYS A 81 -11.60 3.70 -7.83
N GLY A 82 -12.49 3.15 -8.66
CA GLY A 82 -13.94 3.19 -8.48
C GLY A 82 -14.50 1.88 -7.94
N LYS A 83 -15.83 1.80 -7.80
CA LYS A 83 -16.50 0.55 -7.40
C LYS A 83 -16.39 -0.51 -8.50
N HIS A 84 -15.92 -1.69 -8.13
CA HIS A 84 -15.84 -2.87 -8.99
C HIS A 84 -15.94 -4.16 -8.18
N ALA A 85 -16.35 -5.26 -8.84
CA ALA A 85 -16.27 -6.58 -8.23
C ALA A 85 -14.81 -7.02 -8.09
N SER A 86 -14.50 -7.91 -7.15
CA SER A 86 -13.16 -8.48 -7.03
C SER A 86 -12.89 -9.46 -8.18
N HIS A 87 -11.83 -9.23 -8.95
CA HIS A 87 -11.34 -10.16 -9.97
C HIS A 87 -9.86 -10.46 -9.69
N PRO A 88 -9.55 -11.34 -8.72
CA PRO A 88 -8.17 -11.71 -8.39
C PRO A 88 -7.51 -12.44 -9.56
N PHE A 89 -6.24 -12.11 -9.84
CA PHE A 89 -5.46 -12.84 -10.87
C PHE A 89 -5.21 -14.29 -10.43
N ASN A 90 -5.00 -14.50 -9.12
CA ASN A 90 -4.84 -15.83 -8.52
C ASN A 90 -6.01 -16.12 -7.55
N PRO A 91 -7.13 -16.71 -8.02
CA PRO A 91 -8.31 -16.97 -7.19
C PRO A 91 -8.04 -17.87 -5.98
N ASP A 92 -7.17 -18.88 -6.13
CA ASP A 92 -6.85 -19.80 -5.02
C ASP A 92 -6.07 -19.11 -3.90
N ILE A 93 -5.12 -18.24 -4.28
CA ILE A 93 -4.36 -17.41 -3.32
C ILE A 93 -5.31 -16.45 -2.62
N ALA A 94 -6.20 -15.78 -3.37
CA ALA A 94 -7.22 -14.91 -2.80
C ALA A 94 -8.14 -15.67 -1.83
N ASN A 95 -8.62 -16.85 -2.21
CA ASN A 95 -9.47 -17.68 -1.35
C ASN A 95 -8.77 -18.13 -0.07
N ALA A 96 -7.46 -18.45 -0.13
CA ALA A 96 -6.68 -18.73 1.06
C ALA A 96 -6.63 -17.54 2.02
N PHE A 97 -6.35 -16.33 1.52
CA PHE A 97 -6.37 -15.11 2.32
C PHE A 97 -7.76 -14.74 2.84
N PHE A 98 -8.81 -15.00 2.07
CA PHE A 98 -10.19 -14.78 2.48
C PHE A 98 -10.56 -15.68 3.66
N ARG A 99 -10.25 -16.98 3.56
CA ARG A 99 -10.50 -17.96 4.65
C ARG A 99 -9.68 -17.65 5.90
N ALA A 100 -8.50 -17.07 5.74
CA ALA A 100 -7.67 -16.59 6.84
C ALA A 100 -8.16 -15.25 7.45
N GLY A 101 -9.25 -14.67 6.94
CA GLY A 101 -9.81 -13.40 7.42
C GLY A 101 -8.94 -12.18 7.08
N GLN A 102 -8.05 -12.30 6.09
CA GLN A 102 -7.10 -11.25 5.73
C GLN A 102 -7.59 -10.30 4.64
N ILE A 103 -8.58 -10.73 3.83
CA ILE A 103 -9.17 -9.93 2.75
C ILE A 103 -10.70 -10.07 2.71
N GLU A 104 -11.36 -9.16 1.97
CA GLU A 104 -12.78 -9.21 1.64
C GLU A 104 -13.01 -9.53 0.15
N ALA A 105 -14.17 -10.07 -0.21
CA ALA A 105 -14.48 -10.46 -1.59
C ALA A 105 -15.02 -9.31 -2.48
N TRP A 106 -15.11 -8.07 -1.98
CA TRP A 106 -15.92 -7.00 -2.59
C TRP A 106 -15.16 -6.01 -3.47
N GLY A 107 -13.87 -6.26 -3.75
CA GLY A 107 -13.09 -5.42 -4.67
C GLY A 107 -12.77 -4.02 -4.14
N ARG A 108 -12.75 -3.83 -2.82
CA ARG A 108 -12.51 -2.53 -2.16
C ARG A 108 -11.06 -2.30 -1.72
N GLY A 109 -10.12 -3.14 -2.16
CA GLY A 109 -8.73 -3.07 -1.68
C GLY A 109 -8.10 -1.70 -1.90
N ILE A 110 -8.22 -1.14 -3.11
CA ILE A 110 -7.71 0.20 -3.42
C ILE A 110 -8.44 1.30 -2.63
N GLU A 111 -9.76 1.19 -2.49
CA GLU A 111 -10.57 2.12 -1.69
C GLU A 111 -10.09 2.16 -0.22
N ARG A 112 -9.82 0.99 0.38
CA ARG A 112 -9.29 0.88 1.75
C ARG A 112 -7.90 1.49 1.90
N ILE A 113 -7.04 1.34 0.91
CA ILE A 113 -5.72 1.98 0.92
C ILE A 113 -5.89 3.51 0.94
N VAL A 114 -6.75 4.04 0.08
CA VAL A 114 -7.02 5.49 0.00
C VAL A 114 -7.66 6.00 1.30
N GLU A 115 -8.61 5.27 1.87
CA GLU A 115 -9.26 5.62 3.12
C GLU A 115 -8.29 5.62 4.30
N ALA A 116 -7.46 4.58 4.43
CA ALA A 116 -6.43 4.53 5.46
C ALA A 116 -5.44 5.70 5.35
N CYS A 117 -5.03 6.07 4.13
CA CYS A 117 -4.19 7.25 3.90
C CYS A 117 -4.88 8.54 4.37
N ARG A 118 -6.17 8.69 4.04
CA ARG A 118 -6.99 9.85 4.43
C ARG A 118 -7.13 9.97 5.94
N GLU A 119 -7.45 8.86 6.63
CA GLU A 119 -7.60 8.82 8.09
C GLU A 119 -6.30 9.18 8.82
N ALA A 120 -5.16 8.76 8.27
CA ALA A 120 -3.85 9.09 8.82
C ALA A 120 -3.31 10.49 8.42
N GLY A 121 -4.04 11.24 7.59
CA GLY A 121 -3.59 12.55 7.08
C GLY A 121 -2.40 12.47 6.12
N THR A 122 -2.17 11.32 5.49
CA THR A 122 -1.11 11.10 4.50
C THR A 122 -1.64 11.23 3.06
N PRO A 123 -0.81 11.58 2.07
CA PRO A 123 -1.24 11.62 0.67
C PRO A 123 -1.83 10.29 0.20
N ALA A 124 -2.89 10.36 -0.61
CA ALA A 124 -3.43 9.19 -1.30
C ALA A 124 -2.37 8.62 -2.27
N PRO A 125 -2.33 7.30 -2.48
CA PRO A 125 -1.36 6.70 -3.38
C PRO A 125 -1.68 6.97 -4.84
N ASP A 126 -0.63 7.06 -5.65
CA ASP A 126 -0.73 7.12 -7.10
C ASP A 126 -0.63 5.71 -7.70
N LEU A 127 -1.46 5.42 -8.70
CA LEU A 127 -1.47 4.14 -9.41
C LEU A 127 -1.07 4.40 -10.87
N ARG A 128 -0.12 3.63 -11.39
CA ARG A 128 0.30 3.67 -12.79
C ARG A 128 0.37 2.26 -13.35
N TYR A 129 -0.34 2.02 -14.46
CA TYR A 129 -0.30 0.74 -15.16
C TYR A 129 0.53 0.89 -16.44
N GLU A 130 1.49 0.00 -16.62
CA GLU A 130 2.41 -0.07 -17.76
C GLU A 130 2.37 -1.49 -18.34
N PRO A 131 2.83 -1.71 -19.59
CA PRO A 131 2.88 -3.05 -20.19
C PRO A 131 3.65 -4.08 -19.34
N THR A 132 4.58 -3.63 -18.50
CA THR A 132 5.41 -4.46 -17.64
C THR A 132 4.73 -4.80 -16.31
N GLY A 133 3.74 -4.03 -15.86
CA GLY A 133 3.06 -4.26 -14.59
C GLY A 133 2.37 -3.03 -13.99
N LEU A 134 1.97 -3.16 -12.72
CA LEU A 134 1.27 -2.12 -11.96
C LEU A 134 2.19 -1.52 -10.89
N TRP A 135 2.26 -0.19 -10.88
CA TRP A 135 2.89 0.61 -9.83
C TRP A 135 1.84 1.16 -8.86
N LEU A 136 2.17 1.10 -7.57
CA LEU A 136 1.48 1.79 -6.49
C LEU A 136 2.51 2.61 -5.71
N GLU A 137 2.32 3.92 -5.66
CA GLU A 137 3.29 4.87 -5.11
C GLU A 137 2.69 5.67 -3.96
N PHE A 138 3.32 5.60 -2.79
CA PHE A 138 2.96 6.39 -1.62
C PHE A 138 3.95 7.53 -1.48
N ARG A 139 3.48 8.77 -1.69
CA ARG A 139 4.28 9.97 -1.42
C ARG A 139 4.26 10.27 0.08
N PHE A 140 5.43 10.48 0.65
CA PHE A 140 5.56 10.85 2.04
C PHE A 140 5.19 12.32 2.21
N PRO A 141 4.45 12.68 3.27
CA PRO A 141 4.27 14.07 3.61
C PRO A 141 5.65 14.69 3.84
N ALA A 142 5.86 15.94 3.40
CA ALA A 142 7.06 16.68 3.76
C ALA A 142 7.17 16.64 5.28
N LEU A 143 8.30 16.15 5.81
CA LEU A 143 8.55 16.17 7.24
C LEU A 143 8.39 17.61 7.69
N ALA A 144 7.30 17.91 8.39
CA ALA A 144 7.22 19.15 9.13
C ALA A 144 8.35 19.06 10.15
N VAL A 145 9.47 19.71 9.85
CA VAL A 145 10.49 20.00 10.84
C VAL A 145 9.71 20.69 11.95
N ALA A 146 9.51 20.00 13.07
CA ALA A 146 8.99 20.62 14.26
C ALA A 146 9.96 21.77 14.54
N ALA A 147 9.54 22.98 14.19
CA ALA A 147 10.24 24.19 14.54
C ALA A 147 10.41 24.13 16.05
N GLY A 148 11.66 24.02 16.50
CA GLY A 148 11.98 24.13 17.91
C GLY A 148 11.41 25.44 18.40
N ALA A 149 10.37 25.36 19.20
CA ALA A 149 9.94 26.47 20.03
C ALA A 149 11.02 26.65 21.10
N THR A 150 11.90 27.61 20.90
CA THR A 150 12.65 28.26 21.97
C THR A 150 11.67 29.00 22.89
N PRO A 151 11.97 29.04 24.20
CA PRO A 151 12.61 30.25 24.74
C PRO A 151 14.07 30.04 25.12
#